data_AF-A0A972GAY6-F1
#
_entry.id   AF-A0A972GAY6-F1
#
_cell.length_a   1.000
_cell.length_b   1.000
_cell.length_c   1.000
_cell.angle_alpha   90.00
_cell.angle_beta   90.00
_cell.angle_gamma   90.00
#
_symmetry.space_group_name_H-M   'P 1'
#
loop_
_entity.id
_entity.type
_entity.pdbx_description
1 polymer ?
#
loop_
_entity_poly.entity_id
_entity_poly.type
_entity_poly.pdbx_seq_one_letter_code
_entity_poly.pdbx_strand_id
1 'polypeptide(L)' 'MKNTYQEPAHVRVGAIVIRCYEFERMVQFWQAALHYVVGWVDQGFVILHDPSGKGPNLSLD' A
#
# COMPACT_ATOMS: atom_id res chain seq x y z
N MET A 1 -9.70 -18.65 -38.59
CA MET A 1 -10.03 -18.00 -37.31
C MET A 1 -8.73 -17.67 -36.60
N LYS A 2 -8.44 -16.40 -36.34
CA LYS A 2 -7.26 -16.00 -35.54
C LYS A 2 -7.65 -16.09 -34.07
N ASN A 3 -7.00 -16.96 -33.30
CA ASN A 3 -7.18 -17.06 -31.86
C ASN A 3 -6.43 -15.90 -31.20
N THR A 4 -7.14 -14.83 -30.83
CA THR A 4 -6.57 -13.74 -30.03
C THR A 4 -6.70 -14.09 -28.55
N TYR A 5 -5.74 -14.84 -28.04
CA TYR A 5 -5.55 -14.93 -26.60
C TYR A 5 -5.12 -13.54 -26.12
N GLN A 6 -5.99 -12.87 -25.35
CA GLN A 6 -5.58 -11.71 -24.57
C GLN A 6 -4.92 -12.27 -23.32
N GLU A 7 -3.68 -11.87 -23.05
CA GLU A 7 -3.08 -12.15 -21.74
C GLU A 7 -4.01 -11.57 -20.66
N PRO A 8 -4.31 -12.33 -19.58
CA PRO A 8 -5.07 -11.79 -18.48
C PRO A 8 -4.35 -10.55 -17.96
N ALA A 9 -5.09 -9.46 -17.75
CA ALA A 9 -4.55 -8.22 -17.22
C ALA A 9 -3.71 -8.50 -15.97
N HIS A 10 -2.48 -7.97 -15.91
CA HIS A 10 -1.59 -8.18 -14.78
C HIS A 10 -2.30 -7.80 -13.46
N VAL A 11 -2.54 -8.80 -12.62
CA VAL A 11 -3.11 -8.62 -11.28
C VAL A 11 -2.03 -8.06 -10.37
N ARG A 12 -2.39 -7.02 -9.59
CA ARG A 12 -1.49 -6.36 -8.63
C ARG A 12 -2.16 -6.31 -7.27
N VAL A 13 -1.38 -6.35 -6.19
CA VAL A 13 -1.87 -6.01 -4.86
C VAL A 13 -2.11 -4.51 -4.81
N GLY A 14 -3.37 -4.10 -4.58
CA GLY A 14 -3.73 -2.68 -4.50
C GLY A 14 -3.55 -2.08 -3.11
N ALA A 15 -3.76 -2.88 -2.06
CA ALA A 15 -3.66 -2.45 -0.67
C ALA A 15 -3.32 -3.61 0.27
N ILE A 16 -2.67 -3.30 1.38
CA ILE A 16 -2.39 -4.21 2.50
C ILE A 16 -2.87 -3.51 3.77
N VAL A 17 -3.55 -4.24 4.65
CA VAL A 17 -3.93 -3.76 5.98
C VAL A 17 -3.08 -4.49 7.01
N ILE A 18 -2.48 -3.76 7.94
CA ILE A 18 -1.61 -4.28 8.98
C ILE A 18 -2.12 -3.81 10.33
N ARG A 19 -2.57 -4.75 11.15
CA ARG A 19 -2.83 -4.49 12.57
C ARG A 19 -1.52 -4.53 13.34
N CYS A 20 -1.21 -3.46 14.04
CA CYS A 20 0.08 -3.25 14.68
C CYS A 20 -0.07 -2.75 16.12
N TYR A 21 0.81 -3.25 17.00
CA TYR A 21 0.82 -2.84 18.41
C TYR A 21 1.48 -1.47 18.61
N GLU A 22 2.59 -1.22 17.91
CA GLU A 22 3.33 0.06 17.96
C GLU A 22 3.01 0.90 16.72
N PHE A 23 1.82 1.52 16.70
CA PHE A 23 1.28 2.24 15.54
C PHE A 23 2.24 3.31 15.00
N GLU A 24 2.70 4.23 15.84
CA GLU A 24 3.57 5.33 15.43
C GLU A 24 4.93 4.83 14.92
N ARG A 25 5.46 3.76 15.54
CA ARG A 25 6.70 3.13 15.11
C ARG A 25 6.55 2.48 13.74
N MET A 26 5.40 1.85 13.46
CA MET A 26 5.13 1.27 12.15
C MET A 26 4.99 2.32 11.07
N VAL A 27 4.36 3.46 11.36
CA VAL A 27 4.34 4.59 10.42
C VAL A 27 5.77 5.03 10.09
N GLN A 28 6.56 5.34 11.11
CA GLN A 28 7.95 5.79 10.92
C GLN A 28 8.80 4.77 10.17
N PHE A 29 8.63 3.49 10.45
CA PHE A 29 9.33 2.41 9.76
C PHE A 29 9.07 2.46 8.25
N TRP A 30 7.82 2.51 7.81
CA TRP A 30 7.49 2.52 6.37
C TRP A 30 7.95 3.80 5.67
N GLN A 31 7.87 4.94 6.34
CA GLN A 31 8.40 6.20 5.82
C GLN A 31 9.93 6.17 5.67
N ALA A 32 10.64 5.59 6.64
CA ALA A 32 12.09 5.53 6.62
C ALA A 32 12.63 4.48 5.63
N ALA A 33 12.04 3.28 5.64
CA ALA A 33 12.55 2.13 4.88
C ALA A 33 12.24 2.24 3.38
N LEU A 34 11.01 2.65 3.04
CA LEU A 34 10.52 2.63 1.66
C LEU A 34 9.94 3.98 1.20
N HIS A 35 10.10 5.04 1.99
CA HIS A 35 9.67 6.40 1.64
C HIS A 35 8.17 6.54 1.40
N TYR A 36 7.37 5.64 1.97
CA TYR A 36 5.91 5.77 1.97
C TYR A 36 5.50 7.11 2.58
N VAL A 37 4.45 7.75 2.06
CA VAL A 37 3.98 9.06 2.51
C VAL A 37 2.58 8.96 3.08
N VAL A 38 2.25 9.77 4.09
CA VAL A 38 0.90 9.82 4.66
C VAL A 38 -0.06 10.41 3.63
N GLY A 39 -1.11 9.66 3.30
CA GLY A 39 -2.16 10.10 2.40
C GLY A 39 -3.47 10.47 3.10
N TRP A 40 -3.84 9.67 4.10
CA TRP A 40 -5.05 9.90 4.89
C TRP A 40 -4.86 9.41 6.32
N VAL A 41 -5.48 10.10 7.27
CA VAL A 41 -5.39 9.80 8.70
C VAL A 41 -6.79 9.89 9.29
N ASP A 42 -7.10 8.95 10.19
CA ASP A 42 -8.26 8.96 11.08
C ASP A 42 -7.85 8.42 12.46
N GLN A 43 -8.75 8.49 13.42
CA GLN A 43 -8.47 8.14 14.81
C GLN A 43 -8.04 6.67 14.94
N GLY A 44 -6.74 6.44 15.12
CA GLY A 44 -6.14 5.12 15.24
C GLY A 44 -5.92 4.40 13.91
N PHE A 45 -6.01 5.10 12.77
CA PHE A 45 -5.84 4.51 11.45
C PHE A 45 -5.11 5.47 10.49
N VAL A 46 -4.22 4.93 9.65
CA VAL A 46 -3.54 5.72 8.63
C VAL A 46 -3.38 4.95 7.34
N ILE A 47 -3.55 5.64 6.21
CA ILE A 47 -3.19 5.14 4.89
C ILE A 47 -1.90 5.81 4.45
N LEU A 48 -0.90 4.99 4.15
CA LEU A 48 0.34 5.38 3.51
C LEU A 48 0.30 5.01 2.02
N HIS A 49 0.89 5.87 1.19
CA HIS A 49 1.04 5.68 -0.26
C HIS A 49 2.51 5.53 -0.64
N ASP A 50 2.81 4.66 -1.59
CA ASP A 50 4.10 4.70 -2.28
C ASP A 50 4.15 5.98 -3.13
N PRO A 51 5.13 6.88 -2.91
CA PRO A 51 5.24 8.12 -3.68
C PRO A 51 5.45 7.88 -5.18
N SER A 52 5.94 6.71 -5.58
CA SER A 52 6.09 6.34 -7.00
C SER A 52 4.85 5.70 -7.62
N GLY A 53 3.83 5.38 -6.81
CA GLY A 53 2.58 4.74 -7.23
C GLY A 53 2.73 3.30 -7.72
N LYS A 54 3.87 2.64 -7.44
CA LYS A 54 4.16 1.27 -7.88
C LYS A 54 3.78 0.24 -6.82
N GLY A 55 3.93 0.61 -5.56
CA GLY A 55 3.58 -0.18 -4.38
C GLY A 55 2.09 -0.06 -4.00
N PRO A 56 1.59 -1.02 -3.21
CA PRO A 56 0.23 -0.96 -2.68
C PRO A 56 0.08 0.18 -1.67
N ASN A 57 -1.15 0.60 -1.41
CA ASN A 57 -1.45 1.39 -0.22
C ASN A 57 -1.24 0.54 1.04
N LEU A 58 -0.74 1.15 2.11
CA LEU A 58 -0.63 0.50 3.41
C LEU A 58 -1.60 1.15 4.39
N SER A 59 -2.56 0.38 4.87
CA SER A 59 -3.44 0.78 5.96
C SER A 59 -2.90 0.22 7.26
N LEU A 60 -2.67 1.07 8.25
CA LEU A 60 -2.22 0.65 9.59
C LEU A 60 -3.35 0.93 10.59
N ASP A 61 -3.62 -0.02 11.48
CA ASP A 61 -4.55 0.06 12.62
C ASP A 61 -4.00 -0.65 13.86
#